data_AF-A0AA39WS25-F1
#
_entry.id   AF-A0AA39WS25-F1
#
_cell.length_a   1.000
_cell.length_b   1.000
_cell.length_c   1.000
_cell.angle_alpha   90.00
_cell.angle_beta   90.00
_cell.angle_gamma   90.00
#
_symmetry.space_group_name_H-M   'P 1'
#
loop_
_entity.id
_entity.type
_entity.pdbx_description
1 polymer ?
#
loop_
_entity_poly.entity_id
_entity_poly.type
_entity_poly.pdbx_seq_one_letter_code
_entity_poly.pdbx_strand_id
1 'polypeptide(L)'
;WTISVNRKLFHVRPNLRDALIRLRELGLAEYYWVDFICINQSDLQERSTQVSTMDRIYRSATQVDIWLGDHTGETEKLGSWIEKVSA
;
A
#
# COMPACT_ATOMS: atom_id res chain seq x y z
N TRP A 1 -8.81 9.19 -9.99
CA TRP A 1 -8.19 10.32 -9.26
C TRP A 1 -6.69 10.31 -9.53
N THR A 2 -5.99 11.43 -9.38
CA THR A 2 -4.56 11.54 -9.72
C THR A 2 -3.74 12.05 -8.54
N ILE A 3 -2.52 11.54 -8.42
CA ILE A 3 -1.46 12.06 -7.54
C ILE A 3 -0.32 12.62 -8.36
N SER A 4 0.52 13.45 -7.75
CA SER A 4 1.79 13.85 -8.35
C SER A 4 2.89 12.91 -7.88
N VAL A 5 3.55 12.22 -8.81
CA VAL A 5 4.72 11.37 -8.57
C VAL A 5 5.84 11.90 -9.45
N ASN A 6 6.95 12.35 -8.86
CA ASN A 6 8.07 12.96 -9.60
C ASN A 6 7.62 14.04 -10.59
N ARG A 7 6.68 14.91 -10.17
CA ARG A 7 6.06 15.99 -10.97
C ARG A 7 5.21 15.53 -12.17
N LYS A 8 4.88 14.24 -12.26
CA LYS A 8 3.95 13.70 -13.25
C LYS A 8 2.65 13.30 -12.59
N LEU A 9 1.54 13.52 -13.29
CA LEU A 9 0.24 13.04 -12.84
C LEU A 9 0.16 11.53 -13.03
N PHE A 10 -0.17 10.82 -11.95
CA PHE A 10 -0.32 9.37 -11.94
C PHE A 10 -1.73 9.01 -11.50
N HIS A 11 -2.42 8.20 -12.31
CA HIS A 11 -3.76 7.74 -12.00
C HIS A 11 -3.71 6.62 -10.95
N VAL A 12 -4.49 6.76 -9.89
CA VAL A 12 -4.63 5.71 -8.86
C VAL A 12 -6.09 5.30 -8.68
N ARG A 13 -6.28 4.04 -8.27
CA ARG A 13 -7.58 3.46 -7.94
C ARG A 13 -8.14 4.08 -6.64
N PRO A 14 -9.47 4.14 -6.46
CA PRO A 14 -10.08 4.71 -5.25
C PRO A 14 -9.53 4.13 -3.95
N ASN A 15 -9.38 2.80 -3.86
CA ASN A 15 -8.84 2.16 -2.65
C ASN A 15 -7.44 2.70 -2.26
N LEU A 16 -6.54 2.87 -3.22
CA LEU A 16 -5.20 3.40 -2.96
C LEU A 16 -5.25 4.90 -2.65
N ARG A 17 -6.13 5.66 -3.31
CA ARG A 17 -6.36 7.08 -2.97
C ARG A 17 -6.72 7.22 -1.49
N ASP A 18 -7.70 6.45 -1.04
CA ASP A 18 -8.28 6.60 0.30
C ASP A 18 -7.25 6.21 1.36
N ALA A 19 -6.51 5.11 1.12
CA ALA A 19 -5.35 4.74 1.92
C ALA A 19 -4.31 5.87 2.02
N LEU A 20 -3.90 6.46 0.90
CA LEU A 20 -2.88 7.53 0.87
C LEU A 20 -3.36 8.80 1.60
N ILE A 21 -4.64 9.16 1.48
CA ILE A 21 -5.22 10.27 2.24
C ILE A 21 -5.14 9.96 3.74
N ARG A 22 -5.53 8.75 4.15
CA ARG A 22 -5.49 8.35 5.56
C ARG A 22 -4.07 8.37 6.13
N LEU A 23 -3.10 7.81 5.41
CA LEU A 23 -1.70 7.81 5.82
C LEU A 23 -1.17 9.24 6.02
N ARG A 24 -1.58 10.17 5.15
CA ARG A 24 -1.23 11.59 5.26
C ARG A 24 -1.84 12.24 6.50
N GLU A 25 -3.11 11.96 6.81
CA GLU A 25 -3.79 12.49 8.00
C GLU A 25 -3.17 12.00 9.32
N LEU A 26 -2.70 10.75 9.35
CA LEU A 26 -2.05 10.16 10.52
C LEU A 26 -0.64 10.74 10.77
N GLY A 27 -0.09 11.53 9.84
CA GLY A 27 1.22 12.17 10.00
C GLY A 27 2.39 11.19 9.91
N LEU A 28 2.20 9.98 9.38
CA LEU A 28 3.23 8.93 9.27
C LEU A 28 4.23 9.17 8.11
N ALA A 29 4.39 10.42 7.68
CA ALA A 29 5.02 10.76 6.40
C ALA A 29 6.57 10.77 6.47
N GLU A 30 7.19 9.59 6.37
CA GLU A 30 8.59 9.47 5.96
C GLU A 30 8.67 8.99 4.51
N TYR A 31 8.48 7.70 4.25
CA TYR A 31 8.53 7.12 2.90
C TYR A 31 7.67 5.86 2.82
N TYR A 32 6.86 5.75 1.77
CA TYR A 32 6.04 4.57 1.49
C TYR A 32 6.47 3.92 0.18
N TRP A 33 6.66 2.60 0.22
CA TRP A 33 6.70 1.78 -0.98
C TRP A 33 5.30 1.27 -1.29
N VAL A 34 4.82 1.56 -2.51
CA VAL A 34 3.51 1.11 -3.00
C VAL A 34 3.76 0.45 -4.35
N ASP A 35 3.58 -0.87 -4.44
CA ASP A 35 3.83 -1.67 -5.65
C ASP A 35 3.21 -1.06 -6.92
N PHE A 36 1.98 -0.58 -6.83
CA PHE A 36 1.25 0.05 -7.92
C PHE A 36 1.90 1.34 -8.46
N ILE A 37 2.71 2.01 -7.65
CA ILE A 37 3.40 3.26 -7.99
C ILE A 37 4.89 3.02 -8.27
N CYS A 38 5.56 2.25 -7.40
CA CYS A 38 7.01 2.07 -7.40
C CYS A 38 7.50 1.04 -8.42
N ILE A 39 6.64 0.13 -8.87
CA ILE A 39 6.96 -0.83 -9.93
C ILE A 39 6.44 -0.30 -11.26
N ASN A 40 7.28 -0.30 -12.30
CA ASN A 40 6.82 -0.01 -13.64
C ASN A 40 5.89 -1.13 -14.14
N GLN A 41 4.59 -0.90 -14.06
CA GLN A 41 3.58 -1.88 -14.43
C GLN A 41 3.58 -2.21 -15.93
N SER A 42 4.19 -1.35 -16.77
CA SER A 42 4.27 -1.52 -18.23
C SER A 42 5.50 -2.29 -18.68
N ASP A 43 6.53 -2.44 -17.84
CA ASP A 43 7.72 -3.24 -18.12
C ASP A 43 7.57 -4.60 -17.44
N LEU A 44 7.29 -5.64 -18.23
CA LEU A 44 7.10 -6.99 -17.72
C LEU A 44 8.37 -7.57 -17.07
N GLN A 45 9.55 -7.18 -17.56
CA GLN A 45 10.82 -7.70 -17.06
C GLN A 45 11.17 -7.06 -15.72
N GLU A 46 11.04 -5.73 -15.61
CA GLU A 46 11.18 -5.03 -14.34
C GLU A 46 10.14 -5.52 -13.33
N ARG A 47 8.87 -5.59 -13.73
CA ARG A 47 7.79 -6.03 -12.85
C ARG A 47 8.04 -7.42 -12.30
N SER A 48 8.47 -8.37 -13.13
CA SER A 48 8.81 -9.72 -12.67
C SER A 48 9.94 -9.70 -11.62
N THR A 49 10.99 -8.92 -11.88
CA THR A 49 12.14 -8.77 -10.97
C THR A 49 11.76 -8.11 -9.64
N GLN A 50 10.90 -7.09 -9.68
CA GLN A 50 10.39 -6.43 -8.48
C GLN A 50 9.49 -7.35 -7.67
N VAL A 51 8.57 -8.06 -8.32
CA VAL A 51 7.67 -9.04 -7.67
C VAL A 51 8.47 -10.15 -6.99
N SER A 52 9.52 -10.67 -7.62
CA SER A 52 10.39 -11.69 -7.01
C SER A 52 11.18 -11.19 -5.80
N THR A 53 11.22 -9.87 -5.56
CA THR A 53 11.97 -9.23 -4.46
C THR A 53 11.04 -8.66 -3.38
N MET A 54 9.71 -8.75 -3.55
CA MET A 54 8.73 -8.17 -2.62
C MET A 54 8.88 -8.72 -1.20
N ASP A 55 9.23 -10.00 -1.07
CA ASP A 55 9.51 -10.65 0.20
C ASP A 55 10.59 -9.91 1.00
N ARG A 56 11.66 -9.46 0.33
CA ARG A 56 12.76 -8.71 0.94
C ARG A 56 12.33 -7.28 1.28
N ILE A 57 11.52 -6.65 0.44
CA ILE A 57 10.98 -5.30 0.69
C ILE A 57 10.14 -5.32 1.97
N TYR A 58 9.17 -6.24 2.07
CA TYR A 58 8.34 -6.36 3.28
C TYR A 58 9.16 -6.70 4.52
N ARG A 59 10.12 -7.62 4.41
CA ARG A 59 11.01 -7.97 5.54
C ARG A 59 11.92 -6.84 6.00
N SER A 60 12.27 -5.91 5.12
CA SER A 60 13.18 -4.80 5.41
C SER A 60 12.45 -3.50 5.77
N ALA A 61 11.11 -3.49 5.68
CA ALA A 61 10.32 -2.31 6.00
C ALA A 61 10.30 -2.08 7.52
N THR A 62 10.42 -0.83 7.95
CA THR A 62 10.28 -0.44 9.37
C THR A 62 8.89 -0.80 9.90
N GLN A 63 7.87 -0.68 9.05
CA GLN A 63 6.48 -1.01 9.34
C GLN A 63 5.78 -1.39 8.03
N VAL A 64 4.75 -2.24 8.13
CA VAL A 64 3.86 -2.58 7.03
C VAL A 64 2.45 -2.17 7.42
N ASP A 65 1.91 -1.15 6.72
CA ASP A 65 0.55 -0.67 6.93
C ASP A 65 -0.43 -1.42 6.02
N ILE A 66 -1.50 -1.96 6.61
CA ILE A 66 -2.56 -2.65 5.88
C ILE A 66 -3.81 -1.77 5.84
N TRP A 67 -4.24 -1.42 4.63
CA TRP A 67 -5.49 -0.69 4.41
C TRP A 67 -6.61 -1.66 4.01
N LEU A 68 -7.65 -1.72 4.84
CA LEU A 68 -8.81 -2.60 4.65
C LEU A 68 -10.05 -1.88 4.13
N GLY A 69 -9.94 -0.57 3.87
CA GLY A 69 -11.09 0.29 3.58
C GLY A 69 -11.62 0.99 4.83
N ASP A 70 -12.55 1.92 4.60
CA ASP A 70 -13.30 2.55 5.69
C ASP A 70 -14.11 1.49 6.45
N HIS A 71 -14.35 1.73 7.74
CA HIS A 71 -14.96 0.76 8.64
C HIS A 71 -16.39 0.38 8.22
N THR A 72 -16.50 -0.57 7.31
CA THR A 72 -17.71 -1.32 7.00
C THR A 72 -17.75 -2.54 7.92
N GLY A 73 -18.93 -3.11 8.20
CA GLY A 73 -19.07 -4.25 9.12
C GLY A 73 -18.26 -5.52 8.75
N GLU A 74 -17.62 -5.56 7.58
CA GLU A 74 -16.68 -6.61 7.16
C GLU A 74 -15.26 -6.39 7.74
N THR A 75 -14.83 -5.14 7.91
CA THR A 75 -13.53 -4.80 8.51
C THR A 75 -13.46 -5.16 9.99
N GLU A 76 -14.59 -5.08 10.73
CA GLU A 76 -14.69 -5.53 12.12
C GLU A 76 -14.43 -7.04 12.27
N LYS A 77 -14.99 -7.84 11.37
CA LYS A 77 -14.76 -9.30 11.35
C LYS A 77 -13.29 -9.63 11.11
N LEU A 78 -12.63 -8.89 10.22
CA LEU A 78 -11.22 -9.10 9.91
C LEU A 78 -10.31 -8.67 11.07
N GLY A 79 -10.62 -7.56 11.77
CA GLY A 79 -9.92 -7.16 12.99
C GLY A 79 -9.91 -8.29 14.03
N SER A 80 -11.07 -8.92 14.26
CA SER A 80 -11.19 -10.06 15.18
C SER A 80 -10.39 -11.31 14.75
N TRP A 81 -10.10 -11.46 13.45
CA TRP A 81 -9.26 -12.53 12.92
C TRP A 81 -7.78 -12.23 13.11
N ILE A 82 -7.35 -10.99 12.86
CA ILE A 82 -5.97 -10.56 13.03
C ILE A 82 -5.54 -10.70 14.51
N GLU A 83 -6.40 -10.32 15.46
CA GLU A 83 -6.15 -10.51 16.89
C GLU A 83 -5.94 -11.98 17.26
N LYS A 84 -6.74 -12.89 16.68
CA LYS A 84 -6.65 -14.34 16.94
C LYS A 84 -5.41 -15.00 16.33
N VAL A 85 -4.88 -14.47 15.23
CA VAL A 85 -3.70 -15.02 14.54
C VAL A 85 -2.40 -14.41 15.07
N SER A 86 -2.48 -13.26 15.73
CA SER A 86 -1.33 -12.58 16.34
C SER A 86 -1.05 -13.01 17.79
N ALA A 87 -1.90 -13.88 18.36
CA ALA A 87 -1.76 -14.48 19.69
C ALA A 87 -1.22 -15.91 19.60
#